data_AF-A0A6N2XDZ0-F1
#
_entry.id   AF-A0A6N2XDZ0-F1
#
_cell.length_a   1.000
_cell.length_b   1.000
_cell.length_c   1.000
_cell.angle_alpha   90.00
_cell.angle_beta   90.00
_cell.angle_gamma   90.00
#
_symmetry.space_group_name_H-M   'P 1'
#
loop_
_entity.id
_entity.type
_entity.pdbx_description
1 polymer ?
#
loop_
_entity_poly.entity_id
_entity_poly.type
_entity_poly.pdbx_seq_one_letter_code
_entity_poly.pdbx_strand_id
1 'polypeptide(L)' 'MKAIKVTVDYGEWSKVSDFLRELDGEDLFSYQIDNVSFVIVANGEYSMSWAKAMLTKTFDEEVIVISLK' A
#
# COMPACT_ATOMS: atom_id res chain seq x y z
N MET A 1 5.40 -12.14 -9.20
CA MET A 1 5.13 -10.79 -8.64
C MET A 1 3.64 -10.55 -8.59
N LYS A 2 3.16 -9.79 -7.60
CA LYS A 2 1.76 -9.41 -7.42
C LYS A 2 1.69 -7.91 -7.24
N ALA A 3 0.64 -7.27 -7.74
CA ALA A 3 0.47 -5.84 -7.60
C ALA A 3 -0.96 -5.49 -7.14
N ILE A 4 -1.06 -4.49 -6.27
CA ILE A 4 -2.32 -3.88 -5.86
C ILE A 4 -2.25 -2.37 -6.06
N LYS A 5 -3.34 -1.77 -6.51
CA LYS A 5 -3.59 -0.34 -6.34
C LYS A 5 -4.37 -0.17 -5.04
N VAL A 6 -3.95 0.80 -4.24
CA VAL A 6 -4.62 1.19 -3.01
C VAL A 6 -5.08 2.64 -3.16
N THR A 7 -6.29 2.92 -2.68
CA THR A 7 -6.79 4.28 -2.49
C THR A 7 -7.31 4.39 -1.06
N VAL A 8 -6.86 5.41 -0.34
CA VAL A 8 -7.23 5.68 1.06
C VAL A 8 -8.20 6.85 1.16
N ASP A 9 -8.85 7.01 2.30
CA ASP A 9 -9.70 8.19 2.54
C ASP A 9 -8.88 9.49 2.50
N TYR A 10 -9.50 10.58 2.03
CA TYR A 10 -8.81 11.87 1.95
C TYR A 10 -8.38 12.39 3.32
N GLY A 11 -9.08 12.05 4.41
CA GLY A 11 -8.67 12.41 5.78
C GLY A 11 -7.34 11.79 6.21
N GLU A 12 -6.89 10.72 5.54
CA GLU A 12 -5.68 9.98 5.87
C GLU A 12 -4.49 10.27 4.95
N TRP A 13 -4.64 11.23 4.02
CA TRP A 13 -3.63 11.56 3.01
C TRP A 13 -2.22 11.83 3.60
N SER A 14 -2.16 12.41 4.81
CA SER A 14 -0.90 12.74 5.48
C SER A 14 -0.11 11.50 5.89
N LYS A 15 -0.75 10.36 6.11
CA LYS A 15 -0.11 9.09 6.49
C LYS A 15 0.53 8.38 5.30
N VAL A 16 0.12 8.69 4.06
CA VAL A 16 0.55 7.97 2.84
C VAL A 16 2.06 8.04 2.66
N SER A 17 2.67 9.22 2.80
CA SER A 17 4.11 9.36 2.58
C SER A 17 4.93 8.57 3.60
N ASP A 18 4.53 8.55 4.86
CA ASP A 18 5.25 7.81 5.91
C ASP A 18 5.04 6.31 5.74
N PHE A 19 3.82 5.88 5.42
CA PHE A 19 3.49 4.50 5.09
C PHE A 19 4.36 3.94 3.95
N LEU A 20 4.52 4.68 2.85
CA LEU A 20 5.33 4.24 1.71
C LEU A 20 6.81 4.12 2.06
N ARG A 21 7.32 4.98 2.96
CA ARG A 21 8.71 4.90 3.46
C ARG A 21 8.92 3.68 4.36
N GLU A 22 7.92 3.29 5.14
CA GLU A 22 7.98 2.09 5.99
C GLU A 22 7.85 0.78 5.19
N LEU A 23 7.23 0.83 4.02
CA LEU A 23 7.05 -0.31 3.12
C LEU A 23 8.30 -0.69 2.32
N ASP A 24 9.31 0.16 2.29
CA ASP A 24 10.50 -0.01 1.46
C ASP A 24 11.33 -1.23 1.92
N GLY A 25 11.58 -2.17 1.02
CA GLY A 25 12.29 -3.42 1.30
C GLY A 25 12.59 -4.26 0.06
N GLU A 26 13.49 -5.25 0.15
CA GLU A 26 13.98 -5.98 -1.03
C GLU A 26 12.89 -6.72 -1.84
N ASP A 27 11.82 -7.17 -1.18
CA ASP A 27 10.71 -7.93 -1.80
C ASP A 27 9.46 -7.07 -2.09
N LEU A 28 9.54 -5.76 -1.85
CA LEU A 28 8.42 -4.83 -1.97
C LEU A 28 8.83 -3.56 -2.69
N PHE A 29 8.04 -3.17 -3.66
CA PHE A 29 8.17 -1.88 -4.32
C PHE A 29 6.87 -1.11 -4.16
N SER A 30 6.96 0.17 -3.85
CA SER A 30 5.78 1.03 -3.75
C SER A 30 5.97 2.31 -4.57
N TYR A 31 4.87 2.82 -5.12
CA TYR A 31 4.89 4.05 -5.92
C TYR A 31 3.63 4.87 -5.67
N GLN A 32 3.82 6.14 -5.31
CA GLN A 32 2.72 7.08 -5.11
C GLN A 32 2.22 7.61 -6.45
N ILE A 33 0.91 7.45 -6.71
CA ILE A 33 0.26 7.99 -7.91
C ILE A 33 -0.19 9.43 -7.66
N ASP A 34 -0.83 9.66 -6.50
CA ASP A 34 -1.34 10.96 -6.05
C ASP A 34 -1.38 11.00 -4.51
N ASN A 35 -2.01 12.01 -3.91
CA ASN A 35 -2.02 12.19 -2.46
C ASN A 35 -2.72 11.07 -1.67
N VAL A 36 -3.60 10.30 -2.31
CA VAL A 36 -4.43 9.27 -1.66
C VAL A 36 -4.33 7.90 -2.34
N SER A 37 -3.67 7.80 -3.49
CA SER A 37 -3.53 6.58 -4.26
C SER A 37 -2.08 6.19 -4.47
N PHE A 38 -1.80 4.90 -4.34
CA PHE A 38 -0.47 4.33 -4.58
C PHE A 38 -0.57 2.88 -5.05
N VAL A 39 0.54 2.36 -5.58
CA VAL A 39 0.69 0.97 -5.99
C VAL A 39 1.68 0.28 -5.07
N ILE A 40 1.38 -0.96 -4.69
CA ILE A 40 2.31 -1.87 -4.03
C ILE A 40 2.53 -3.07 -4.93
N VAL A 41 3.78 -3.40 -5.20
CA VAL A 41 4.22 -4.60 -5.90
C VAL A 41 5.01 -5.45 -4.92
N ALA A 42 4.65 -6.72 -4.82
CA ALA A 42 5.28 -7.66 -3.90
C ALA A 42 5.79 -8.90 -4.62
N ASN A 43 6.94 -9.41 -4.15
CA ASN A 43 7.50 -10.67 -4.61
C ASN A 43 6.83 -11.86 -3.90
N GLY A 44 5.66 -12.27 -4.40
CA GLY A 44 4.95 -13.45 -3.92
C GLY A 44 3.89 -13.16 -2.86
N GLU A 45 3.31 -14.23 -2.31
CA GLU A 45 2.16 -14.15 -1.39
C GLU A 45 2.52 -13.61 -0.01
N TYR A 46 3.70 -13.98 0.49
CA TYR A 46 4.13 -13.62 1.84
C TYR A 46 4.28 -12.11 1.98
N SER A 47 5.06 -11.49 1.10
CA SER A 47 5.29 -10.04 1.09
C SER A 47 4.00 -9.26 0.79
N MET A 48 3.12 -9.78 -0.07
CA MET A 48 1.80 -9.18 -0.30
C MET A 48 0.89 -9.25 0.93
N SER A 49 0.93 -10.34 1.68
CA SER A 49 0.13 -10.50 2.91
C SER A 49 0.63 -9.57 4.01
N TRP A 50 1.95 -9.41 4.13
CA TRP A 50 2.56 -8.44 5.03
C TRP A 50 2.17 -6.99 4.69
N ALA A 51 2.25 -6.61 3.41
CA ALA A 51 1.85 -5.27 2.96
C ALA A 51 0.37 -4.97 3.26
N LYS A 52 -0.52 -5.96 3.07
CA LYS A 52 -1.95 -5.83 3.43
C LYS A 52 -2.16 -5.70 4.94
N ALA A 53 -1.38 -6.40 5.76
CA ALA A 53 -1.46 -6.26 7.21
C ALA A 53 -1.00 -4.85 7.66
N MET A 54 0.04 -4.30 7.03
CA MET A 54 0.48 -2.94 7.29
C MET A 54 -0.58 -1.91 6.89
N LEU A 55 -1.29 -2.09 5.77
CA LEU A 55 -2.43 -1.22 5.40
C LEU A 55 -3.47 -1.15 6.52
N THR A 56 -3.91 -2.29 7.04
CA THR A 56 -4.91 -2.36 8.13
C THR A 56 -4.40 -1.80 9.45
N LYS A 57 -3.07 -1.78 9.66
CA LYS A 57 -2.46 -1.24 10.87
C LYS A 57 -2.33 0.30 10.82
N THR A 58 -2.03 0.85 9.66
CA THR A 58 -1.66 2.27 9.50
C THR A 58 -2.87 3.17 9.27
N PHE A 59 -3.84 2.70 8.48
CA PHE A 59 -5.01 3.46 8.08
C PHE A 59 -6.20 3.07 8.97
N ASP A 60 -6.83 4.09 9.56
CA ASP A 60 -7.97 3.94 10.46
C ASP A 60 -9.28 3.81 9.67
N GLU A 61 -9.33 4.38 8.45
CA GLU A 61 -10.50 4.36 7.58
C GLU A 61 -10.43 3.21 6.57
N GLU A 62 -11.56 2.95 5.89
CA GLU A 62 -11.64 1.91 4.87
C GLU A 62 -10.70 2.21 3.68
N VAL A 63 -9.85 1.24 3.35
CA VAL A 63 -8.94 1.30 2.20
C VAL A 63 -9.49 0.49 1.03
N ILE A 64 -9.56 1.11 -0.15
CA ILE A 64 -9.97 0.43 -1.38
C ILE A 64 -8.75 -0.26 -1.99
N VAL A 65 -8.80 -1.59 -2.11
CA VAL A 65 -7.70 -2.39 -2.67
C VAL A 65 -8.15 -3.08 -3.95
N ILE A 66 -7.46 -2.79 -5.06
CA ILE A 66 -7.70 -3.38 -6.37
C ILE A 66 -6.49 -4.21 -6.77
N SER A 67 -6.68 -5.50 -7.04
CA SER A 67 -5.62 -6.36 -7.58
C SER A 67 -5.38 -6.03 -9.06
N LEU A 68 -4.13 -5.81 -9.43
CA LEU A 68 -3.71 -5.57 -10.81
C LEU A 68 -3.30 -6.90 -11.45
N LYS A 69 -3.76 -7.14 -12.68
CA LYS A 69 -3.43 -8.34 -13.47
C LYS A 69 -2.17 -8.12 -14.29
#